data_AF-A0A497D5B4-F1
#
_entry.id   AF-A0A497D5B4-F1
#
_cell.length_a   1.000
_cell.length_b   1.000
_cell.length_c   1.000
_cell.angle_alpha   90.00
_cell.angle_beta   90.00
_cell.angle_gamma   90.00
#
_symmetry.space_group_name_H-M   'P 1'
#
loop_
_entity.id
_entity.type
_entity.pdbx_description
1 polymer ?
#
loop_
_entity_poly.entity_id
_entity_poly.type
_entity_poly.pdbx_seq_one_letter_code
_entity_poly.pdbx_strand_id
1 'polypeptide(L)'
;APVTSGRNIYEWYVFGLDEQYKKKYPSVLATWAPIDYALENELKHFDFMGLGTPLRPYGVRDFKLHFGKNTTNPGRFSKINNKALYFVTEISYNILRLFNKV
;
A
#
# COMPACT_ATOMS: atom_id res chain seq x y z
N ALA A 1 -8.51 12.53 -1.54
CA ALA A 1 -7.06 12.46 -1.77
C ALA A 1 -6.68 13.44 -2.88
N PRO A 2 -5.52 14.13 -2.81
CA PRO A 2 -5.16 15.12 -3.81
C PRO A 2 -4.83 14.47 -5.16
N VAL A 3 -5.18 15.14 -6.26
CA VAL A 3 -4.71 14.78 -7.59
C VAL A 3 -3.24 15.20 -7.71
N THR A 4 -2.38 14.26 -8.10
CA THR A 4 -0.96 14.52 -8.31
C THR A 4 -0.69 15.15 -9.68
N SER A 5 0.51 15.70 -9.89
CA SER A 5 0.93 16.24 -11.21
C SER A 5 0.85 15.20 -12.34
N GLY A 6 0.98 13.92 -12.03
CA GLY A 6 0.80 12.81 -12.96
C GLY A 6 -0.66 12.49 -13.31
N ARG A 7 -1.64 13.30 -12.87
CA ARG A 7 -3.08 13.08 -13.02
C ARG A 7 -3.56 11.74 -12.47
N ASN A 8 -2.99 11.33 -11.34
CA ASN A 8 -3.38 10.14 -10.58
C ASN A 8 -3.77 10.53 -9.16
N ILE A 9 -4.65 9.73 -8.57
CA ILE A 9 -4.99 9.80 -7.14
C ILE A 9 -4.35 8.61 -6.44
N TYR A 10 -3.77 8.86 -5.27
CA TYR A 10 -3.19 7.81 -4.42
C TYR A 10 -3.83 7.83 -3.04
N GLU A 11 -4.26 6.68 -2.55
CA GLU A 11 -4.80 6.51 -1.21
C GLU A 11 -3.67 6.26 -0.22
N TRP A 12 -2.94 7.32 0.14
CA TRP A 12 -1.84 7.25 1.12
C TRP A 12 -2.34 6.84 2.51
N TYR A 13 -3.45 7.43 2.93
CA TYR A 13 -4.13 7.16 4.19
C TYR A 13 -5.64 7.24 3.96
N VAL A 14 -6.35 6.31 4.57
CA VAL A 14 -7.81 6.30 4.63
C VAL A 14 -8.23 5.91 6.04
N PHE A 15 -9.29 6.55 6.52
CA PHE A 15 -9.87 6.27 7.83
C PHE A 15 -11.38 6.48 7.74
N GLY A 16 -12.13 5.51 8.27
CA GLY A 16 -13.56 5.58 8.42
C GLY A 16 -13.97 5.32 9.87
N LEU A 17 -15.02 6.00 10.32
CA LEU A 17 -15.63 5.79 11.64
C LEU A 17 -16.50 4.52 11.65
N ASP A 18 -16.00 3.40 11.13
CA ASP A 18 -16.77 2.17 10.90
C ASP A 18 -17.33 1.54 12.19
N GLU A 19 -16.67 1.77 13.32
CA GLU A 19 -17.17 1.35 14.64
C GLU A 19 -18.41 2.14 15.06
N GLN A 20 -18.40 3.45 14.85
CA GLN A 20 -19.50 4.35 15.23
C GLN A 20 -20.67 4.27 14.25
N TYR A 21 -20.38 4.04 12.97
CA TYR A 21 -21.37 4.09 11.88
C TYR A 21 -21.36 2.85 11.00
N LYS A 22 -21.35 1.65 11.61
CA LYS A 22 -21.23 0.35 10.92
C LYS A 22 -22.14 0.15 9.71
N LYS A 23 -23.40 0.61 9.78
CA LYS A 23 -24.40 0.47 8.70
C LYS A 23 -24.25 1.51 7.57
N LYS A 24 -23.32 2.45 7.71
CA LYS A 24 -23.03 3.52 6.72
C LYS A 24 -21.74 3.28 5.96
N TYR A 25 -20.96 2.26 6.35
CA TYR A 25 -19.69 1.90 5.73
C TYR A 25 -18.72 3.09 5.47
N PRO A 26 -18.40 3.91 6.50
CA PRO A 26 -17.54 5.10 6.34
C PRO A 26 -16.26 4.88 5.54
N SER A 27 -15.52 3.78 5.77
CA SER A 27 -14.27 3.54 5.00
C SER A 27 -14.55 3.31 3.51
N VAL A 28 -15.66 2.63 3.17
CA VAL A 28 -16.07 2.44 1.77
C VAL A 28 -16.38 3.79 1.13
N LEU A 29 -17.11 4.67 1.83
CA LEU A 29 -17.44 6.00 1.34
C LEU A 29 -16.20 6.89 1.19
N ALA A 30 -15.27 6.82 2.15
CA ALA A 30 -14.02 7.58 2.13
C ALA A 30 -13.12 7.20 0.94
N THR A 31 -13.13 5.92 0.55
CA THR A 31 -12.45 5.41 -0.65
C THR A 31 -13.25 5.68 -1.93
N TRP A 32 -14.59 5.59 -1.90
CA TRP A 32 -15.42 5.79 -3.08
C TRP A 32 -15.41 7.23 -3.58
N ALA A 33 -15.49 8.21 -2.69
CA ALA A 33 -15.53 9.63 -3.06
C ALA A 33 -14.37 10.08 -3.99
N PRO A 34 -13.09 9.74 -3.71
CA PRO A 34 -12.02 10.07 -4.64
C PRO A 34 -12.01 9.23 -5.94
N ILE A 35 -12.56 8.01 -5.94
CA ILE A 35 -12.74 7.21 -7.17
C ILE A 35 -13.79 7.88 -8.07
N ASP A 36 -14.92 8.28 -7.49
CA ASP A 36 -16.00 8.98 -8.19
C ASP A 36 -15.49 10.29 -8.82
N TYR A 37 -14.78 11.08 -8.02
CA TYR A 37 -14.10 12.28 -8.51
C TYR A 37 -13.12 11.99 -9.66
N ALA A 38 -12.36 10.88 -9.59
CA ALA A 38 -11.45 10.49 -10.65
C ALA A 38 -12.19 10.18 -11.96
N LEU A 39 -13.34 9.52 -11.88
CA LEU A 39 -14.20 9.23 -13.03
C LEU A 39 -14.77 10.51 -13.64
N GLU A 40 -15.31 11.41 -12.82
CA GLU A 40 -15.87 12.71 -13.26
C GLU A 40 -14.83 13.61 -13.94
N ASN A 41 -13.55 13.49 -13.56
CA ASN A 41 -12.45 14.32 -14.07
C ASN A 41 -11.56 13.59 -15.10
N GLU A 42 -12.05 12.48 -15.66
CA GLU A 42 -11.37 11.67 -16.68
C GLU A 42 -9.94 11.26 -16.28
N LEU A 43 -9.72 11.03 -14.98
CA LEU A 43 -8.44 10.52 -14.49
C LEU A 43 -8.38 9.01 -14.74
N LYS A 44 -7.24 8.54 -15.23
CA LYS A 44 -7.08 7.14 -15.63
C LYS A 44 -6.80 6.19 -14.48
N HIS A 45 -6.28 6.70 -13.36
CA HIS A 45 -5.83 5.85 -12.26
C HIS A 45 -6.20 6.40 -10.87
N PHE A 46 -6.74 5.48 -10.08
CA PHE A 46 -6.79 5.55 -8.63
C PHE A 46 -5.95 4.40 -8.08
N ASP A 47 -4.95 4.71 -7.25
CA ASP A 47 -4.00 3.74 -6.74
C ASP A 47 -4.20 3.56 -5.22
N PHE A 48 -4.55 2.34 -4.83
CA PHE A 48 -4.70 1.90 -3.46
C PHE A 48 -3.37 1.70 -2.72
N MET A 49 -2.24 1.88 -3.39
CA MET A 49 -0.90 1.62 -2.90
C MET A 49 -0.72 0.13 -2.50
N GLY A 50 -0.13 -0.15 -1.34
CA GLY A 50 0.26 -1.50 -0.95
C GLY A 50 -0.92 -2.42 -0.59
N LEU A 51 -0.80 -3.69 -1.00
CA LEU A 51 -1.72 -4.79 -0.64
C LEU A 51 -1.16 -5.72 0.45
N GLY A 52 -0.08 -5.33 1.13
CA GLY A 52 0.62 -6.14 2.12
C GLY A 52 1.38 -7.35 1.54
N THR A 53 1.94 -8.19 2.42
CA THR A 53 2.76 -9.35 2.02
C THR A 53 1.93 -10.42 1.31
N PRO A 54 2.31 -10.86 0.10
CA PRO A 54 1.61 -11.92 -0.62
C PRO A 54 1.38 -13.18 0.25
N LEU A 55 0.27 -13.88 0.01
CA LEU A 55 -0.12 -15.13 0.69
C LEU A 55 -0.38 -15.03 2.20
N ARG A 56 -0.07 -13.91 2.86
CA ARG A 56 -0.52 -13.65 4.23
C ARG A 56 -1.95 -13.12 4.21
N PRO A 57 -2.87 -13.67 5.03
CA PRO A 57 -4.20 -13.10 5.23
C PRO A 57 -4.08 -11.66 5.72
N TYR A 58 -4.84 -10.77 5.07
CA TYR A 58 -4.78 -9.35 5.39
C TYR A 58 -6.09 -8.68 4.96
N GLY A 59 -6.98 -8.39 5.91
CA GLY A 59 -8.33 -7.89 5.61
C GLY A 59 -8.37 -6.58 4.80
N VAL A 60 -7.32 -5.75 4.91
CA VAL A 60 -7.19 -4.53 4.10
C VAL A 60 -6.97 -4.87 2.62
N ARG A 61 -6.27 -5.97 2.29
CA ARG A 61 -6.18 -6.45 0.90
C ARG A 61 -7.55 -6.80 0.38
N ASP A 62 -8.31 -7.57 1.15
CA ASP A 62 -9.64 -8.02 0.74
C ASP A 62 -10.56 -6.81 0.52
N PHE A 63 -10.56 -5.83 1.45
CA PHE A 63 -11.25 -4.55 1.28
C PHE A 63 -10.93 -3.87 -0.06
N LYS A 64 -9.64 -3.68 -0.38
CA LYS A 64 -9.19 -3.03 -1.63
C LYS A 64 -9.61 -3.81 -2.89
N LEU A 65 -9.54 -5.14 -2.84
CA LEU A 65 -9.90 -6.01 -3.97
C LEU A 65 -11.40 -6.01 -4.32
N HIS A 66 -12.27 -5.51 -3.44
CA HIS A 66 -13.69 -5.32 -3.76
C HIS A 66 -13.92 -4.18 -4.78
N PHE A 67 -13.01 -3.21 -4.89
CA PHE A 67 -13.11 -2.09 -5.84
C PHE A 67 -12.51 -2.40 -7.21
N GLY A 68 -11.64 -3.41 -7.29
CA GLY A 68 -10.97 -3.80 -8.53
C GLY A 68 -9.94 -4.90 -8.31
N LYS A 69 -9.67 -5.68 -9.35
CA LYS A 69 -8.77 -6.85 -9.27
C LYS A 69 -7.41 -6.65 -9.97
N ASN A 70 -7.16 -5.46 -10.51
CA ASN A 70 -5.89 -5.14 -11.15
C ASN A 70 -4.83 -4.94 -10.06
N THR A 71 -3.83 -5.81 -10.03
CA THR A 71 -2.74 -5.76 -9.06
C THR A 71 -1.41 -5.90 -9.78
N THR A 72 -0.39 -5.22 -9.28
CA THR A 72 0.96 -5.29 -9.82
C THR A 72 1.96 -5.46 -8.70
N ASN A 73 3.00 -6.25 -8.92
CA ASN A 73 4.12 -6.39 -8.00
C ASN A 73 5.43 -6.48 -8.80
N PRO A 74 6.07 -5.34 -9.10
CA PRO A 74 7.33 -5.32 -9.85
C PRO A 74 8.51 -5.93 -9.05
N GLY A 75 8.32 -6.22 -7.75
CA GLY A 75 9.37 -6.74 -6.88
C GLY A 75 10.37 -5.67 -6.45
N ARG A 76 11.49 -6.12 -5.86
CA ARG A 76 12.62 -5.27 -5.49
C ARG A 76 13.85 -5.72 -6.25
N PHE A 77 14.52 -4.79 -6.90
CA PHE A 77 15.81 -5.03 -7.55
C PHE A 77 16.92 -4.46 -6.66
N SER A 78 17.97 -5.23 -6.44
CA SER A 78 19.14 -4.79 -5.69
C SER A 78 20.40 -4.93 -6.54
N LYS A 79 21.32 -3.99 -6.37
CA LYS A 79 22.66 -4.02 -6.97
C LYS A 79 23.70 -3.89 -5.88
N ILE A 80 24.54 -4.91 -5.73
CA ILE A 80 25.66 -4.89 -4.79
C ILE A 80 26.84 -4.20 -5.47
N ASN A 81 27.13 -2.96 -5.09
CA ASN A 81 28.25 -2.20 -5.63
C ASN A 81 29.60 -2.57 -4.97
N ASN A 82 29.59 -2.93 -3.68
CA ASN A 82 30.76 -3.40 -2.96
C ASN A 82 30.42 -4.67 -2.18
N LYS A 83 30.98 -5.81 -2.61
CA LYS A 83 30.67 -7.13 -2.05
C LYS A 83 31.17 -7.29 -0.61
N ALA A 84 32.36 -6.79 -0.30
CA ALA A 84 32.96 -6.95 1.02
C ALA A 84 32.18 -6.15 2.08
N LEU A 85 31.85 -4.89 1.77
CA LEU A 85 31.06 -4.07 2.69
C LEU A 85 29.65 -4.64 2.87
N TYR A 86 28.99 -5.06 1.79
CA TYR A 86 27.68 -5.68 1.85
C TYR A 86 27.67 -6.91 2.76
N PHE A 87 28.68 -7.79 2.60
CA PHE A 87 28.81 -8.99 3.43
C PHE A 87 28.99 -8.67 4.92
N VAL A 88 29.87 -7.73 5.26
CA VAL A 88 30.07 -7.29 6.66
C VAL A 88 28.76 -6.72 7.22
N THR A 89 28.09 -5.84 6.48
CA THR A 89 26.82 -5.24 6.90
C THR A 89 25.72 -6.29 7.10
N GLU A 90 25.59 -7.26 6.19
CA GLU A 90 24.57 -8.31 6.27
C GLU A 90 24.80 -9.21 7.50
N ILE A 91 26.05 -9.59 7.79
CA ILE A 91 26.40 -10.33 9.00
C ILE A 91 26.09 -9.52 10.25
N SER A 92 26.61 -8.27 10.33
CA SER A 92 26.41 -7.42 11.50
C SER A 92 24.93 -7.18 11.78
N TYR A 93 24.14 -6.92 10.74
CA TYR A 93 22.69 -6.74 10.85
C TYR A 93 21.98 -8.00 11.37
N ASN A 94 22.29 -9.17 10.81
CA ASN A 94 21.67 -10.42 11.24
C ASN A 94 22.03 -10.79 12.68
N ILE A 95 23.27 -10.53 13.10
CA ILE A 95 23.69 -10.69 14.50
C ILE A 95 22.92 -9.74 15.41
N LEU A 96 22.87 -8.44 15.09
CA LEU A 96 22.12 -7.44 15.86
C LEU A 96 20.63 -7.80 15.99
N ARG A 97 20.03 -8.30 14.90
CA ARG A 97 18.63 -8.71 14.87
C ARG A 97 18.33 -9.81 15.88
N LEU A 98 19.24 -10.79 16.02
CA LEU A 98 19.09 -11.87 17.00
C LEU A 98 19.10 -11.34 18.45
N PHE A 99 19.97 -10.37 18.76
CA PHE A 99 20.08 -9.81 20.11
C PHE A 99 18.92 -8.85 20.45
N ASN A 100 18.45 -8.07 19.49
CA ASN A 100 17.45 -7.04 19.73
C ASN A 100 16.00 -7.54 19.67
N LYS A 101 15.75 -8.83 19.40
CA LYS A 101 14.40 -9.40 19.18
C LYS A 101 13.52 -8.51 18.29
N VAL A 102 14.07 -8.04 17.17
CA VAL A 102 13.31 -7.34 16.11
C VAL A 102 13.02 -8.26 14.94
#